data_AF-A0AA42L2D9-F1
#
_entry.id   AF-A0AA42L2D9-F1
#
_cell.length_a   1.000
_cell.length_b   1.000
_cell.length_c   1.000
_cell.angle_alpha   90.00
_cell.angle_beta   90.00
_cell.angle_gamma   90.00
#
_symmetry.space_group_name_H-M   'P 1'
#
loop_
_entity.id
_entity.type
_entity.pdbx_description
1 polymer ?
#
loop_
_entity_poly.entity_id
_entity_poly.type
_entity_poly.pdbx_seq_one_letter_code
_entity_poly.pdbx_strand_id
1 'polypeptide(L)' 'MSQINGMAERFHGRLGQILHSHHFNSAEDLQKTLQRLVWLYNHHVPQKALGHEAPAQTVKKTGG' A
#
# COMPACT_ATOMS: atom_id res chain seq x y z
N MET A 1 4.85 -18.29 5.40
CA MET A 1 4.91 -16.97 4.72
C MET A 1 4.95 -15.88 5.78
N SER A 2 5.91 -14.96 5.72
CA SER A 2 5.99 -13.84 6.66
C SER A 2 4.77 -12.92 6.49
N GLN A 3 4.30 -12.31 7.59
CA GLN A 3 3.18 -11.36 7.61
C GLN A 3 3.34 -10.23 6.58
N ILE A 4 4.57 -9.84 6.27
CA ILE A 4 4.92 -8.80 5.32
C ILE A 4 4.72 -9.24 3.86
N ASN A 5 4.97 -10.51 3.51
CA ASN A 5 4.69 -11.01 2.16
C ASN A 5 3.18 -10.96 1.86
N GLY A 6 2.34 -11.40 2.79
CA GLY A 6 0.89 -11.34 2.61
C GLY A 6 0.35 -9.90 2.54
N MET A 7 1.03 -8.93 3.15
CA MET A 7 0.70 -7.50 3.00
C MET A 7 1.02 -7.01 1.58
N ALA A 8 2.21 -7.34 1.07
CA ALA A 8 2.62 -6.97 -0.27
C ALA A 8 1.69 -7.55 -1.35
N GLU A 9 1.30 -8.81 -1.20
CA GLU A 9 0.35 -9.48 -2.10
C GLU A 9 -1.02 -8.78 -2.13
N ARG A 10 -1.56 -8.40 -0.95
CA ARG A 10 -2.82 -7.62 -0.87
C ARG A 10 -2.71 -6.24 -1.50
N PHE A 11 -1.58 -5.57 -1.30
CA PHE A 11 -1.29 -4.28 -1.91
C PHE A 11 -1.25 -4.40 -3.44
N HIS A 12 -0.56 -5.41 -3.98
CA HIS A 12 -0.53 -5.68 -5.42
C HIS A 12 -1.92 -5.99 -5.98
N GLY A 13 -2.73 -6.79 -5.27
CA GLY A 13 -4.12 -7.04 -5.67
C GLY A 13 -4.96 -5.77 -5.76
N ARG A 14 -4.84 -4.87 -4.77
CA ARG A 14 -5.58 -3.59 -4.77
C ARG A 14 -5.06 -2.63 -5.85
N LEU A 15 -3.76 -2.59 -6.11
CA LEU A 15 -3.19 -1.83 -7.22
C LEU A 15 -3.73 -2.33 -8.57
N GLY A 16 -3.73 -3.65 -8.78
CA GLY A 16 -4.29 -4.25 -10.00
C GLY A 16 -5.74 -3.83 -10.23
N GLN A 17 -6.57 -3.83 -9.19
CA GLN A 17 -7.96 -3.38 -9.29
C GLN A 17 -8.08 -1.90 -9.66
N ILE A 18 -7.25 -1.03 -9.09
CA ILE A 18 -7.26 0.42 -9.41
C ILE A 18 -6.84 0.65 -10.86
N LEU A 19 -5.79 -0.03 -11.31
CA LEU A 19 -5.30 0.07 -12.69
C LEU A 19 -6.33 -0.45 -13.70
N HIS A 20 -7.11 -1.47 -13.32
CA HIS A 20 -8.14 -2.05 -14.19
C HIS A 20 -9.42 -1.22 -14.23
N SER A 21 -9.80 -0.58 -13.11
CA SER A 21 -11.07 0.13 -12.97
C SER A 21 -11.01 1.61 -13.34
N HIS A 22 -9.80 2.19 -13.44
CA HIS A 22 -9.62 3.62 -13.66
C HIS A 22 -8.88 3.89 -14.97
N HIS A 23 -9.48 4.70 -15.84
CA HIS A 23 -8.81 5.24 -17.01
C HIS A 23 -8.03 6.49 -16.63
N PHE A 24 -6.71 6.47 -16.84
CA PHE A 24 -5.84 7.61 -16.58
C PHE A 24 -5.72 8.49 -17.81
N ASN A 25 -5.82 9.81 -17.60
CA ASN A 25 -5.79 10.76 -18.70
C ASN A 25 -4.36 10.99 -19.23
N SER A 26 -3.35 10.64 -18.44
CA SER A 26 -1.93 10.76 -18.80
C SER A 26 -1.06 9.85 -17.92
N ALA A 27 0.19 9.64 -18.35
CA ALA A 27 1.19 8.97 -17.54
C ALA A 27 1.50 9.72 -16.23
N GLU A 28 1.42 11.06 -16.24
CA GLU A 28 1.62 11.88 -15.04
C GLU A 28 0.50 11.67 -14.02
N ASP A 29 -0.75 11.57 -14.47
CA ASP A 29 -1.91 11.30 -13.63
C ASP A 29 -1.82 9.91 -12.97
N LEU A 30 -1.41 8.90 -13.74
CA LEU A 30 -1.08 7.58 -13.22
C LEU A 30 0.02 7.65 -12.15
N GLN A 31 1.13 8.34 -12.42
CA GLN A 31 2.25 8.46 -11.49
C GLN A 31 1.81 9.13 -10.17
N LYS A 32 1.08 10.25 -10.24
CA LYS A 32 0.56 10.96 -9.06
C LYS A 32 -0.36 10.06 -8.25
N THR A 33 -1.22 9.30 -8.91
CA THR A 33 -2.12 8.36 -8.25
C THR A 33 -1.35 7.24 -7.54
N LEU A 34 -0.37 6.63 -8.20
CA LEU A 34 0.47 5.58 -7.60
C LEU A 34 1.26 6.11 -6.39
N GLN A 35 1.88 7.29 -6.50
CA GLN A 35 2.60 7.92 -5.39
C GLN A 35 1.68 8.15 -4.18
N ARG A 36 0.47 8.67 -4.43
CA ARG A 36 -0.53 8.89 -3.37
C ARG A 36 -0.98 7.59 -2.71
N LEU A 37 -1.18 6.53 -3.50
CA LEU A 37 -1.58 5.22 -2.99
C LEU A 37 -0.49 4.57 -2.13
N VAL A 38 0.77 4.61 -2.57
CA VAL A 38 1.90 4.11 -1.78
C VAL A 38 2.01 4.87 -0.46
N TRP A 39 1.91 6.20 -0.50
CA TRP A 39 1.99 7.01 0.70
C TRP A 39 0.84 6.72 1.68
N LEU A 40 -0.41 6.69 1.19
CA LEU A 40 -1.58 6.35 2.00
C LEU A 40 -1.43 4.95 2.62
N TYR A 41 -1.05 3.96 1.81
CA TYR A 41 -0.90 2.59 2.26
C TYR A 41 0.14 2.47 3.38
N ASN A 42 1.31 3.10 3.22
CA ASN A 42 2.40 2.99 4.18
C ASN A 42 2.17 3.78 5.46
N HIS A 43 1.54 4.95 5.39
CA HIS A 43 1.47 5.89 6.52
C HIS A 43 0.09 5.99 7.17
N HIS A 44 -0.99 5.69 6.44
CA HIS A 44 -2.35 6.02 6.87
C HIS A 44 -3.31 4.84 6.90
N VAL A 45 -3.09 3.77 6.14
CA VAL A 45 -3.99 2.60 6.12
C VAL A 45 -3.58 1.60 7.22
N PRO A 46 -4.35 1.49 8.31
CA PRO A 46 -4.04 0.55 9.37
C PRO A 46 -4.33 -0.87 8.92
N GLN A 47 -3.42 -1.80 9.22
CA GLN A 47 -3.55 -3.18 8.79
C GLN A 47 -3.88 -4.08 9.97
N LYS A 48 -4.94 -4.89 9.85
CA LYS A 48 -5.35 -5.84 10.90
C LYS A 48 -4.22 -6.77 11.32
N ALA A 49 -3.45 -7.29 10.37
CA ALA A 49 -2.33 -8.17 10.71
C ALA A 49 -1.20 -7.43 11.45
N LEU A 50 -1.08 -6.11 11.30
CA LEU A 50 -0.14 -5.27 12.05
C LEU A 50 -0.74 -4.71 13.34
N GLY A 51 -1.76 -5.37 13.91
CA GLY A 51 -2.40 -4.87 15.14
C GLY A 51 -3.11 -3.53 14.95
N HIS A 52 -3.68 -3.29 13.76
CA HIS A 52 -4.30 -2.02 13.38
C HIS A 52 -3.33 -0.84 13.32
N GLU A 53 -2.07 -1.11 12.95
CA GLU A 53 -1.07 -0.08 12.67
C GLU A 53 -0.76 0.00 11.17
N ALA A 54 -0.30 1.17 10.73
CA ALA A 54 0.20 1.34 9.37
C ALA A 54 1.57 0.64 9.19
N PRO A 55 1.92 0.18 7.98
CA PRO A 55 3.20 -0.49 7.70
C PRO A 55 4.43 0.30 8.17
N ALA A 56 4.47 1.62 7.95
CA ALA A 56 5.60 2.46 8.35
C ALA A 56 5.75 2.59 9.88
N GLN A 57 4.67 2.38 10.64
CA GLN A 57 4.69 2.43 12.11
C GLN A 57 5.24 1.13 12.71
N THR A 58 5.06 0.01 12.03
CA THR A 58 5.48 -1.32 12.51
C THR A 58 6.93 -1.64 12.19
N VAL A 59 7.45 -1.23 11.02
CA VAL A 59 8.88 -1.36 10.71
C VAL A 59 9.77 -0.59 11.67
N LYS A 60 9.27 0.52 12.25
CA LYS A 60 9.98 1.28 13.30
C LYS A 60 10.08 0.53 14.63
N LYS A 61 9.22 -0.46 14.88
CA LYS A 61 9.20 -1.22 16.16
C LYS A 61 10.03 -2.51 16.12
N THR A 62 10.35 -3.02 14.94
CA THR A 62 11.09 -4.29 14.76
C THR A 62 12.59 -4.11 14.50
N GLY A 63 13.06 -2.85 14.43
CA GLY A 63 14.47 -2.49 14.24
C GLY A 63 15.12 -1.83 15.46
N GLY A 64 14.68 -2.18 16.68
CA GLY A 64 15.26 -1.77 17.95
C GLY A 64 15.54 -2.97 18.84
#